data_AF-A0A8T5SF53-F1
#
_entry.id   AF-A0A8T5SF53-F1
#
_cell.length_a   1.000
_cell.length_b   1.000
_cell.length_c   1.000
_cell.angle_alpha   90.00
_cell.angle_beta   90.00
_cell.angle_gamma   90.00
#
_symmetry.space_group_name_H-M   'P 1'
#
loop_
_entity.id
_entity.type
_entity.pdbx_description
1 polymer ?
#
loop_
_entity_poly.entity_id
_entity_poly.type
_entity_poly.pdbx_seq_one_letter_code
_entity_poly.pdbx_strand_id
1 'polypeptide(L)'
;MSIYVCTECRYEFPVELSNLIEQNIQVYCERCGSPFILEGVKFTPAQTPVMKKISPSNVLSKSYSTNLDKLIQFLNKISFLPIFIFTIISFGFIAELAFNFENWGSILFNRGLLGFIGLFLIIYDRAYIAPKVKEQKYNEVFLDSLCWGILASILYGTGVIILIKGVVIFIYVITDEQNKKFKVYHFGLLAKNSLNYLATKAGFVIILMGIYRAYSDRIYDPTGYPNKITLPFSIEIPLIMVFYLCFLLIAIVALIIDGKLKSEIKEKNSFNIGDSIKLITIGVIAAPFYATGIFIILLGALIFFLFIGKPSDKFEIPSRGKSPVYSSQPIRTPLPPLEPRLEEREEKPIESDVESLPIKILPKEEDIITEPGVKIEEKQVRLDELEEKSVEEEKERKEDELDLRLHESLLPVKSEKDKKLVKEYFSKIFTLLSKDLIQEISNLDISKEEKRELLEELAFLTKEEQVKYVEALADLYKDIPKKLIERIRKLPNVKPKHIDKLIEHLKYMDAQEQIKFIQFLEENA
;
A
#
# COMPACT_ATOMS: atom_id res chain seq x y z
N MET A 1 -17.17 -51.04 37.58
CA MET A 1 -17.23 -50.38 36.26
C MET A 1 -18.03 -51.27 35.34
N SER A 2 -19.15 -50.75 34.86
CA SER A 2 -19.99 -51.36 33.83
C SER A 2 -19.22 -51.30 32.50
N ILE A 3 -19.05 -52.43 31.81
CA ILE A 3 -18.48 -52.44 30.45
C ILE A 3 -19.64 -52.49 29.47
N TYR A 4 -19.77 -51.46 28.63
CA TYR A 4 -20.81 -51.38 27.61
C TYR A 4 -20.25 -51.79 26.26
N VAL A 5 -20.97 -52.67 25.55
CA VAL A 5 -20.53 -53.24 24.27
C VAL A 5 -21.61 -53.02 23.21
N CYS A 6 -21.19 -52.65 22.01
CA CYS A 6 -22.07 -52.52 20.85
C CYS A 6 -22.60 -53.89 20.42
N THR A 7 -23.92 -54.01 20.27
CA THR A 7 -24.59 -55.26 19.85
C THR A 7 -24.22 -55.68 18.43
N GLU A 8 -23.97 -54.72 17.54
CA GLU A 8 -23.70 -54.97 16.12
C GLU A 8 -22.26 -55.37 15.84
N CYS A 9 -21.29 -54.59 16.34
CA CYS A 9 -19.87 -54.77 16.00
C CYS A 9 -18.97 -55.21 17.16
N ARG A 10 -19.56 -55.48 18.33
CA ARG A 10 -18.87 -55.85 19.57
C ARG A 10 -17.79 -54.86 20.03
N TYR A 11 -17.87 -53.61 19.59
CA TYR A 11 -16.99 -52.54 20.03
C TYR A 11 -17.30 -52.18 21.48
N GLU A 12 -16.28 -52.12 22.32
CA GLU A 12 -16.36 -51.66 23.71
C GLU A 12 -16.40 -50.12 23.72
N PHE A 13 -17.40 -49.54 24.36
CA PHE A 13 -17.52 -48.10 24.45
C PHE A 13 -16.47 -47.54 25.42
N PRO A 14 -15.76 -46.45 25.05
CA PRO A 14 -14.83 -45.79 25.95
C PRO A 14 -15.56 -45.17 27.17
N VAL A 15 -14.79 -44.86 28.22
CA VAL A 15 -15.33 -44.46 29.53
C VAL A 15 -16.16 -43.18 29.46
N GLU A 16 -15.78 -42.27 28.56
CA GLU A 16 -16.48 -41.00 28.31
C GLU A 16 -17.90 -41.22 27.79
N LEU A 17 -18.08 -42.20 26.90
CA LEU A 17 -19.38 -42.57 26.34
C LEU A 17 -20.19 -43.41 27.32
N SER A 18 -19.53 -44.20 28.16
CA SER A 18 -20.17 -44.97 29.23
C SER A 18 -20.90 -44.07 30.22
N ASN A 19 -20.31 -42.92 30.59
CA ASN A 19 -20.95 -41.91 31.44
C ASN A 19 -22.23 -41.34 30.82
N LEU A 20 -22.27 -41.16 29.48
CA LEU A 20 -23.45 -40.66 28.77
C LEU A 20 -24.56 -41.72 28.69
N ILE A 21 -24.19 -43.00 28.53
CA ILE A 21 -25.12 -44.13 28.59
C ILE A 21 -25.76 -44.23 29.97
N GLU A 22 -24.99 -44.09 31.04
CA GLU A 22 -25.49 -44.08 32.43
C GLU A 22 -26.44 -42.90 32.71
N GLN A 23 -26.27 -41.78 31.99
CA GLN A 23 -27.17 -40.61 32.04
C GLN A 23 -28.41 -40.75 31.14
N ASN A 24 -28.66 -41.92 30.54
CA ASN A 24 -29.73 -42.18 29.58
C ASN A 24 -29.70 -41.23 28.37
N ILE A 25 -28.51 -40.84 27.92
CA ILE A 25 -28.32 -40.06 26.68
C ILE A 25 -28.02 -41.03 25.54
N GLN A 26 -28.64 -40.83 24.38
CA GLN A 26 -28.45 -41.68 23.22
C GLN A 26 -27.03 -41.53 22.67
N VAL A 27 -26.26 -42.61 22.75
CA VAL A 27 -24.92 -42.73 22.18
C VAL A 27 -24.96 -43.59 20.92
N TYR A 28 -24.06 -43.32 19.98
CA TYR A 28 -23.87 -44.09 18.75
C TYR A 28 -22.48 -44.74 18.76
N CYS A 29 -22.38 -45.95 18.21
CA CYS A 29 -21.12 -46.65 18.10
C CYS A 29 -20.17 -45.92 17.13
N GLU A 30 -18.95 -45.64 17.56
CA GLU A 30 -17.93 -44.96 16.74
C GLU A 30 -17.51 -45.77 15.51
N ARG A 31 -17.64 -47.10 15.57
CA ARG A 31 -17.18 -48.00 14.52
C ARG A 31 -18.23 -48.30 13.45
N CYS A 32 -19.49 -48.52 13.84
CA CYS A 32 -20.57 -48.89 12.92
C CYS A 32 -21.71 -47.87 12.85
N GLY A 33 -21.70 -46.83 13.69
CA GLY A 33 -22.75 -45.80 13.73
C GLY A 33 -24.10 -46.28 14.28
N SER A 34 -24.22 -47.53 14.74
CA SER A 34 -25.47 -48.02 15.31
C SER A 34 -25.76 -47.39 16.67
N PRO A 35 -27.02 -47.05 17.00
CA PRO A 35 -27.38 -46.56 18.32
C PRO A 35 -27.12 -47.64 19.38
N PHE A 36 -26.68 -47.23 20.57
CA PHE A 36 -26.67 -48.11 21.72
C PHE A 36 -28.10 -48.39 22.18
N ILE A 37 -28.41 -49.68 22.42
CA ILE A 37 -29.74 -50.16 22.83
C ILE A 37 -29.56 -50.96 24.11
N LEU A 38 -30.37 -50.65 25.12
CA LEU A 38 -30.45 -51.41 26.36
C LEU A 38 -31.93 -51.73 26.63
N GLU A 39 -32.25 -53.00 26.81
CA GLU A 39 -33.64 -53.44 27.02
C GLU A 39 -34.26 -52.73 28.23
N GLY A 40 -35.44 -52.14 28.03
CA GLY A 40 -36.19 -51.44 29.08
C GLY A 40 -35.80 -49.97 29.34
N VAL A 41 -34.79 -49.43 28.64
CA VAL A 41 -34.35 -48.03 28.83
C VAL A 41 -34.69 -47.19 27.59
N LYS A 42 -35.32 -46.03 27.82
CA LYS A 42 -35.54 -45.02 26.78
C LYS A 42 -34.46 -43.95 26.86
N PHE A 43 -33.58 -43.91 25.87
CA PHE A 43 -32.55 -42.90 25.76
C PHE A 43 -33.11 -41.58 25.22
N THR A 44 -32.60 -40.46 25.74
CA THR A 44 -32.91 -39.11 25.28
C THR A 44 -31.85 -38.64 24.28
N PRO A 45 -32.23 -37.99 23.17
CA PRO A 45 -31.25 -37.50 22.19
C PRO A 45 -30.36 -36.44 22.84
N ALA A 46 -29.05 -36.55 22.62
CA ALA A 46 -28.09 -35.54 23.09
C ALA A 46 -28.50 -34.16 22.56
N GLN A 47 -28.54 -33.16 23.44
CA GLN A 47 -28.78 -31.78 23.02
C GLN A 47 -27.58 -31.35 22.15
N THR A 48 -27.77 -31.33 20.84
CA THR A 48 -26.79 -30.75 19.93
C THR A 48 -26.54 -29.32 20.40
N PRO A 49 -25.30 -28.92 20.74
CA PRO A 49 -25.01 -27.52 20.92
C PRO A 49 -25.46 -26.84 19.63
N VAL A 50 -26.43 -25.94 19.74
CA VAL A 50 -26.85 -25.12 18.61
C VAL A 50 -25.58 -24.40 18.19
N MET A 51 -24.95 -24.88 17.12
CA MET A 51 -23.94 -24.12 16.41
C MET A 51 -24.67 -22.83 16.05
N LYS A 52 -24.42 -21.76 16.80
CA LYS A 52 -24.71 -20.41 16.36
C LYS A 52 -24.14 -20.36 14.96
N LYS A 53 -25.02 -20.30 13.94
CA LYS A 53 -24.62 -19.94 12.59
C LYS A 53 -23.73 -18.73 12.78
N ILE A 54 -22.44 -18.90 12.57
CA ILE A 54 -21.51 -17.80 12.42
C ILE A 54 -22.15 -16.98 11.31
N SER A 55 -22.68 -15.80 11.68
CA SER A 55 -23.29 -14.91 10.71
C SER A 55 -22.24 -14.65 9.64
N PRO A 56 -22.57 -14.80 8.35
CA PRO A 56 -21.59 -14.61 7.31
C PRO A 56 -21.18 -13.14 7.31
N SER A 57 -19.97 -12.85 7.79
CA SER A 57 -19.27 -11.58 7.58
C SER A 57 -19.21 -11.18 6.09
N ASN A 58 -19.50 -12.12 5.19
CA ASN A 58 -19.62 -11.93 3.74
C ASN A 58 -20.74 -10.98 3.29
N VAL A 59 -21.74 -10.65 4.12
CA VAL A 59 -22.80 -9.71 3.70
C VAL A 59 -22.28 -8.27 3.63
N LEU A 60 -21.39 -7.88 4.55
CA LEU A 60 -20.76 -6.56 4.57
C LEU A 60 -19.71 -6.39 3.47
N SER A 61 -18.86 -7.40 3.23
CA SER A 61 -17.85 -7.35 2.16
C SER A 61 -18.47 -7.31 0.77
N LYS A 62 -19.56 -8.05 0.55
CA LYS A 62 -20.28 -8.07 -0.73
C LYS A 62 -20.97 -6.73 -1.00
N SER A 63 -21.55 -6.09 0.02
CA SER A 63 -22.09 -4.73 -0.10
C SER A 63 -21.00 -3.70 -0.43
N TYR A 64 -19.85 -3.76 0.27
CA TYR A 64 -18.74 -2.83 0.06
C TYR A 64 -18.14 -2.92 -1.36
N SER A 65 -17.88 -4.14 -1.86
CA SER A 65 -17.38 -4.36 -3.23
C SER A 65 -18.34 -3.83 -4.31
N THR A 66 -19.66 -3.98 -4.11
CA THR A 66 -20.64 -3.43 -5.06
C THR A 66 -20.72 -1.90 -5.06
N ASN A 67 -20.46 -1.25 -3.94
CA ASN A 67 -20.43 0.21 -3.85
C ASN A 67 -19.16 0.78 -4.51
N LEU A 68 -18.00 0.14 -4.28
CA LEU A 68 -16.76 0.52 -4.95
C LEU A 68 -16.84 0.34 -6.47
N ASP A 69 -17.41 -0.78 -6.95
CA ASP A 69 -17.60 -1.01 -8.39
C ASP A 69 -18.45 0.11 -9.03
N LYS A 70 -19.58 0.47 -8.41
CA LYS A 70 -20.42 1.59 -8.87
C LYS A 70 -19.67 2.92 -8.89
N LEU A 71 -18.87 3.19 -7.86
CA LEU A 71 -18.06 4.40 -7.79
C LEU A 71 -17.00 4.42 -8.90
N ILE A 72 -16.30 3.30 -9.13
CA ILE A 72 -15.30 3.19 -10.21
C ILE A 72 -15.96 3.42 -11.57
N GLN A 73 -17.13 2.81 -11.83
CA GLN A 73 -17.86 3.00 -13.08
C GLN A 73 -18.35 4.44 -13.27
N PHE A 74 -18.80 5.09 -12.19
CA PHE A 74 -19.16 6.51 -12.22
C PHE A 74 -17.96 7.39 -12.54
N LEU A 75 -16.85 7.21 -11.81
CA LEU A 75 -15.60 7.94 -12.05
C LEU A 75 -15.09 7.71 -13.48
N ASN A 76 -15.18 6.49 -14.01
CA ASN A 76 -14.77 6.19 -15.38
C ASN A 76 -15.53 7.02 -16.42
N LYS A 77 -16.84 7.24 -16.22
CA LYS A 77 -17.66 8.06 -17.12
C LYS A 77 -17.25 9.52 -17.13
N ILE A 78 -16.83 10.07 -15.98
CA ILE A 78 -16.54 11.51 -15.85
C ILE A 78 -15.05 11.84 -15.96
N SER A 79 -14.15 10.86 -15.77
CA SER A 79 -12.72 11.10 -15.55
C SER A 79 -11.99 11.77 -16.73
N PHE A 80 -12.49 11.61 -17.95
CA PHE A 80 -11.92 12.26 -19.14
C PHE A 80 -12.28 13.75 -19.24
N LEU A 81 -13.35 14.20 -18.57
CA LEU A 81 -13.96 15.51 -18.80
C LEU A 81 -13.02 16.69 -18.46
N PRO A 82 -12.31 16.71 -17.31
CA PRO A 82 -11.41 17.82 -17.00
C PRO A 82 -10.27 17.95 -18.01
N ILE A 83 -9.68 16.82 -18.44
CA ILE A 83 -8.60 16.82 -19.43
C ILE A 83 -9.13 17.25 -20.80
N PHE A 84 -10.36 16.84 -21.15
CA PHE A 84 -11.00 17.25 -22.39
C PHE A 84 -11.28 18.75 -22.44
N ILE A 85 -11.84 19.32 -21.37
CA ILE A 85 -12.05 20.77 -21.25
C ILE A 85 -10.70 21.49 -21.35
N PHE A 86 -9.67 21.04 -20.62
CA PHE A 86 -8.34 21.62 -20.70
C PHE A 86 -7.75 21.56 -22.12
N THR A 87 -7.95 20.44 -22.83
CA THR A 87 -7.47 20.26 -24.20
C THR A 87 -8.17 21.22 -25.17
N ILE A 88 -9.50 21.35 -25.07
CA ILE A 88 -10.27 22.32 -25.88
C ILE A 88 -9.82 23.74 -25.59
N ILE A 89 -9.69 24.12 -24.31
CA ILE A 89 -9.25 25.45 -23.92
C ILE A 89 -7.84 25.74 -24.47
N SER A 90 -6.93 24.78 -24.35
CA SER A 90 -5.56 24.90 -24.86
C SER A 90 -5.52 25.14 -26.36
N PHE A 91 -6.27 24.37 -27.15
CA PHE A 91 -6.38 24.60 -28.59
C PHE A 91 -7.17 25.86 -28.94
N GLY A 92 -8.21 26.21 -28.18
CA GLY A 92 -9.03 27.41 -28.39
C GLY A 92 -8.22 28.69 -28.24
N PHE A 93 -7.25 28.72 -27.32
CA PHE A 93 -6.32 29.84 -27.17
C PHE A 93 -5.37 30.04 -28.35
N ILE A 94 -5.33 29.13 -29.33
CA ILE A 94 -4.63 29.40 -30.59
C ILE A 94 -5.29 30.56 -31.36
N ALA A 95 -6.57 30.85 -31.12
CA ALA A 95 -7.24 32.01 -31.71
C ALA A 95 -6.58 33.36 -31.33
N GLU A 96 -5.77 33.41 -30.27
CA GLU A 96 -4.95 34.58 -29.89
C GLU A 96 -4.04 35.05 -31.03
N LEU A 97 -3.68 34.16 -31.97
CA LEU A 97 -2.92 34.49 -33.17
C LEU A 97 -3.54 35.60 -34.03
N ALA A 98 -4.87 35.75 -34.02
CA ALA A 98 -5.54 36.81 -34.76
C ALA A 98 -5.22 38.21 -34.22
N PHE A 99 -4.83 38.30 -32.94
CA PHE A 99 -4.57 39.57 -32.25
C PHE A 99 -3.08 39.81 -31.99
N ASN A 100 -2.24 38.76 -32.00
CA ASN A 100 -0.83 38.83 -31.65
C ASN A 100 0.05 38.06 -32.65
N PHE A 101 0.01 38.51 -33.91
CA PHE A 101 0.71 37.84 -35.01
C PHE A 101 2.24 37.88 -34.86
N GLU A 102 2.79 38.89 -34.20
CA GLU A 102 4.25 39.01 -33.97
C GLU A 102 4.81 37.84 -33.15
N ASN A 103 4.01 37.29 -32.23
CA ASN A 103 4.40 36.19 -31.35
C ASN A 103 3.86 34.82 -31.80
N TRP A 104 3.51 34.69 -33.09
CA TRP A 104 2.75 33.53 -33.59
C TRP A 104 3.41 32.18 -33.27
N GLY A 105 4.72 32.07 -33.40
CA GLY A 105 5.46 30.83 -33.15
C GLY A 105 5.37 30.37 -31.69
N SER A 106 5.51 31.30 -30.75
CA SER A 106 5.44 31.00 -29.32
C SER A 106 4.03 30.63 -28.86
N ILE A 107 3.02 31.31 -29.40
CA ILE A 107 1.62 30.99 -29.13
C ILE A 107 1.30 29.59 -29.67
N LEU A 108 1.64 29.29 -30.94
CA LEU A 108 1.41 27.98 -31.53
C LEU A 108 2.11 26.87 -30.75
N PHE A 109 3.37 27.06 -30.38
CA PHE A 109 4.13 26.06 -29.64
C PHE A 109 3.52 25.81 -28.26
N ASN A 110 3.31 26.86 -27.45
CA ASN A 110 2.82 26.71 -26.09
C ASN A 110 1.41 26.11 -26.04
N ARG A 111 0.49 26.64 -26.85
CA ARG A 111 -0.90 26.20 -26.87
C ARG A 111 -1.07 24.85 -27.56
N GLY A 112 -0.38 24.65 -28.69
CA GLY A 112 -0.39 23.40 -29.43
C GLY A 112 0.20 22.25 -28.62
N LEU A 113 1.36 22.43 -28.01
CA LEU A 113 2.02 21.36 -27.25
C LEU A 113 1.22 20.95 -26.01
N LEU A 114 0.67 21.91 -25.25
CA LEU A 114 -0.25 21.61 -24.14
C LEU A 114 -1.50 20.86 -24.61
N GLY A 115 -2.09 21.29 -25.74
CA GLY A 115 -3.21 20.61 -26.36
C GLY A 115 -2.87 19.16 -26.77
N PHE A 116 -1.70 18.93 -27.37
CA PHE A 116 -1.25 17.58 -27.72
C PHE A 116 -1.01 16.71 -26.49
N ILE A 117 -0.39 17.23 -25.43
CA ILE A 117 -0.21 16.48 -24.18
C ILE A 117 -1.58 16.08 -23.61
N GLY A 118 -2.54 17.02 -23.54
CA GLY A 118 -3.91 16.73 -23.12
C GLY A 118 -4.59 15.67 -23.99
N LEU A 119 -4.42 15.75 -25.31
CA LEU A 119 -4.94 14.78 -26.27
C LEU A 119 -4.36 13.37 -26.02
N PHE A 120 -3.03 13.24 -25.84
CA PHE A 120 -2.40 11.95 -25.54
C PHE A 120 -2.92 11.34 -24.23
N LEU A 121 -3.10 12.17 -23.20
CA LEU A 121 -3.70 11.74 -21.93
C LEU A 121 -5.12 11.19 -22.12
N ILE A 122 -5.96 11.86 -22.90
CA ILE A 122 -7.33 11.42 -23.21
C ILE A 122 -7.33 10.15 -24.04
N ILE A 123 -6.50 10.08 -25.08
CA ILE A 123 -6.43 8.91 -25.97
C ILE A 123 -6.07 7.67 -25.16
N TYR A 124 -5.07 7.75 -24.27
CA TYR A 124 -4.70 6.61 -23.44
C TYR A 124 -5.81 6.20 -22.46
N ASP A 125 -6.42 7.17 -21.76
CA ASP A 125 -7.52 6.87 -20.84
C ASP A 125 -8.71 6.24 -21.57
N ARG A 126 -9.11 6.79 -22.72
CA ARG A 126 -10.27 6.31 -23.50
C ARG A 126 -10.02 5.02 -24.28
N ALA A 127 -8.81 4.81 -24.80
CA ALA A 127 -8.48 3.64 -25.62
C ALA A 127 -8.05 2.44 -24.78
N TYR A 128 -7.49 2.65 -23.58
CA TYR A 128 -6.92 1.57 -22.78
C TYR A 128 -7.55 1.44 -21.38
N ILE A 129 -7.59 2.49 -20.58
CA ILE A 129 -8.05 2.40 -19.18
C ILE A 129 -9.57 2.22 -19.12
N ALA A 130 -10.32 3.11 -19.75
CA ALA A 130 -11.77 3.16 -19.66
C ALA A 130 -12.49 1.90 -20.19
N PRO A 131 -12.06 1.27 -21.31
CA PRO A 131 -12.63 0.02 -21.76
C PRO A 131 -12.41 -1.13 -20.77
N LYS A 132 -11.19 -1.26 -20.22
CA LYS A 132 -10.87 -2.30 -19.25
C LYS A 132 -11.62 -2.14 -17.93
N VAL A 133 -11.80 -0.89 -17.49
CA VAL A 133 -12.66 -0.56 -16.34
C VAL A 133 -14.12 -0.94 -16.63
N LYS A 134 -14.63 -0.62 -17.83
CA LYS A 134 -16.00 -0.99 -18.23
C LYS A 134 -16.21 -2.52 -18.29
N GLU A 135 -15.18 -3.26 -18.68
CA GLU A 135 -15.16 -4.73 -18.68
C GLU A 135 -14.91 -5.35 -17.30
N GLN A 136 -14.83 -4.55 -16.22
CA GLN A 136 -14.50 -4.99 -14.85
C GLN A 136 -13.15 -5.72 -14.73
N LYS A 137 -12.23 -5.50 -15.68
CA LYS A 137 -10.88 -6.06 -15.67
C LYS A 137 -9.92 -5.18 -14.87
N TYR A 138 -10.27 -4.90 -13.61
CA TYR A 138 -9.52 -3.98 -12.73
C TYR A 138 -8.07 -4.42 -12.51
N ASN A 139 -7.84 -5.74 -12.43
CA ASN A 139 -6.52 -6.34 -12.28
C ASN A 139 -5.55 -5.97 -13.43
N GLU A 140 -6.07 -5.67 -14.63
CA GLU A 140 -5.24 -5.33 -15.79
C GLU A 140 -4.85 -3.84 -15.87
N VAL A 141 -5.50 -2.99 -15.07
CA VAL A 141 -5.28 -1.53 -15.02
C VAL A 141 -4.90 -1.06 -13.62
N PHE A 142 -4.39 -2.00 -12.81
CA PHE A 142 -4.16 -1.84 -11.38
C PHE A 142 -3.35 -0.58 -11.02
N LEU A 143 -2.23 -0.33 -11.73
CA LEU A 143 -1.41 0.87 -11.55
C LEU A 143 -1.58 1.90 -12.66
N ASP A 144 -2.11 1.50 -13.82
CA ASP A 144 -2.26 2.37 -14.99
C ASP A 144 -3.03 3.64 -14.66
N SER A 145 -4.22 3.52 -14.03
CA SER A 145 -5.04 4.69 -13.69
C SER A 145 -4.40 5.56 -12.61
N LEU A 146 -3.65 4.97 -11.68
CA LEU A 146 -2.98 5.72 -10.62
C LEU A 146 -1.82 6.54 -11.20
N CYS A 147 -0.91 5.90 -11.92
CA CYS A 147 0.26 6.56 -12.50
C CYS A 147 -0.13 7.56 -13.60
N TRP A 148 -1.11 7.24 -14.44
CA TRP A 148 -1.63 8.17 -15.44
C TRP A 148 -2.34 9.36 -14.80
N GLY A 149 -3.04 9.14 -13.67
CA GLY A 149 -3.63 10.19 -12.86
C GLY A 149 -2.58 11.14 -12.27
N ILE A 150 -1.48 10.62 -11.73
CA ILE A 150 -0.34 11.45 -11.25
C ILE A 150 0.22 12.31 -12.39
N LEU A 151 0.47 11.69 -13.55
CA LEU A 151 1.01 12.38 -14.71
C LEU A 151 0.07 13.51 -15.19
N ALA A 152 -1.22 13.23 -15.29
CA ALA A 152 -2.21 14.23 -15.67
C ALA A 152 -2.39 15.34 -14.60
N SER A 153 -2.18 15.04 -13.31
CA SER A 153 -2.27 16.04 -12.25
C SER A 153 -1.17 17.10 -12.32
N ILE A 154 -0.01 16.78 -12.93
CA ILE A 154 1.04 17.77 -13.19
C ILE A 154 0.55 18.87 -14.14
N LEU A 155 -0.42 18.58 -15.01
CA LEU A 155 -1.08 19.57 -15.87
C LEU A 155 -2.22 20.25 -15.12
N TYR A 156 -1.87 21.18 -14.25
CA TYR A 156 -2.83 22.05 -13.55
C TYR A 156 -3.93 21.28 -12.78
N GLY A 157 -3.62 20.09 -12.26
CA GLY A 157 -4.56 19.27 -11.49
C GLY A 157 -5.66 18.60 -12.32
N THR A 158 -5.58 18.62 -13.66
CA THR A 158 -6.63 18.03 -14.51
C THR A 158 -6.77 16.51 -14.33
N GLY A 159 -5.72 15.84 -13.83
CA GLY A 159 -5.69 14.41 -13.54
C GLY A 159 -6.35 13.95 -12.24
N VAL A 160 -6.82 14.84 -11.36
CA VAL A 160 -7.28 14.46 -10.01
C VAL A 160 -8.40 13.41 -10.03
N ILE A 161 -9.35 13.50 -10.96
CA ILE A 161 -10.44 12.51 -11.05
C ILE A 161 -9.91 11.13 -11.50
N ILE A 162 -8.94 11.09 -12.43
CA ILE A 162 -8.28 9.84 -12.85
C ILE A 162 -7.46 9.25 -11.68
N LEU A 163 -6.81 10.11 -10.90
CA LEU A 163 -6.06 9.69 -9.72
C LEU A 163 -6.97 9.07 -8.67
N ILE A 164 -8.09 9.72 -8.32
CA ILE A 164 -9.10 9.16 -7.41
C ILE A 164 -9.62 7.83 -7.95
N LYS A 165 -9.93 7.74 -9.26
CA LYS A 165 -10.31 6.49 -9.92
C LYS A 165 -9.24 5.40 -9.71
N GLY A 166 -7.96 5.74 -9.87
CA GLY A 166 -6.84 4.83 -9.65
C GLY A 166 -6.73 4.33 -8.22
N VAL A 167 -6.87 5.22 -7.24
CA VAL A 167 -6.86 4.86 -5.80
C VAL A 167 -8.02 3.93 -5.47
N VAL A 168 -9.23 4.20 -5.97
CA VAL A 168 -10.40 3.35 -5.73
C VAL A 168 -10.23 1.97 -6.40
N ILE A 169 -9.67 1.90 -7.62
CA ILE A 169 -9.32 0.64 -8.29
C ILE A 169 -8.29 -0.14 -7.47
N PHE A 170 -7.27 0.53 -6.95
CA PHE A 170 -6.24 -0.09 -6.12
C PHE A 170 -6.83 -0.73 -4.86
N ILE A 171 -7.67 0.03 -4.14
CA ILE A 171 -8.38 -0.47 -2.94
C ILE A 171 -9.29 -1.65 -3.31
N TYR A 172 -10.04 -1.55 -4.41
CA TYR A 172 -10.91 -2.62 -4.87
C TYR A 172 -10.13 -3.91 -5.14
N VAL A 173 -9.02 -3.84 -5.89
CA VAL A 173 -8.23 -5.02 -6.25
C VAL A 173 -7.62 -5.71 -5.03
N ILE A 174 -7.22 -4.95 -4.00
CA ILE A 174 -6.67 -5.50 -2.75
C ILE A 174 -7.77 -6.10 -1.86
N THR A 175 -8.95 -5.47 -1.80
CA THR A 175 -10.04 -5.88 -0.91
C THR A 175 -10.95 -6.98 -1.48
N ASP A 176 -10.91 -7.20 -2.80
CA ASP A 176 -11.75 -8.17 -3.49
C ASP A 176 -11.51 -9.61 -2.98
N GLU A 177 -12.61 -10.31 -2.65
CA GLU A 177 -12.56 -11.66 -2.11
C GLU A 177 -11.99 -12.67 -3.10
N GLN A 178 -12.13 -12.43 -4.41
CA GLN A 178 -11.53 -13.27 -5.43
C GLN A 178 -10.00 -13.19 -5.40
N ASN A 179 -9.47 -12.03 -5.01
CA ASN A 179 -8.04 -11.74 -4.94
C ASN A 179 -7.45 -12.03 -3.55
N LYS A 180 -8.24 -12.33 -2.51
CA LYS A 180 -7.72 -12.72 -1.19
C LYS A 180 -6.80 -13.94 -1.21
N LYS A 181 -6.91 -14.78 -2.26
CA LYS A 181 -6.02 -15.93 -2.47
C LYS A 181 -4.67 -15.55 -3.09
N PHE A 182 -4.52 -14.31 -3.57
CA PHE A 182 -3.26 -13.84 -4.14
C PHE A 182 -2.24 -13.60 -3.04
N LYS A 183 -1.14 -14.36 -3.12
CA LYS A 183 0.10 -14.03 -2.41
C LYS A 183 0.65 -12.69 -2.93
N VAL A 184 1.45 -12.01 -2.13
CA VAL A 184 2.13 -10.73 -2.46
C VAL A 184 2.80 -10.77 -3.85
N TYR A 185 3.40 -11.91 -4.21
CA TYR A 185 4.01 -12.13 -5.52
C TYR A 185 3.04 -11.92 -6.70
N HIS A 186 1.77 -12.33 -6.58
CA HIS A 186 0.77 -12.15 -7.65
C HIS A 186 0.40 -10.67 -7.83
N PHE A 187 0.25 -9.92 -6.75
CA PHE A 187 0.06 -8.47 -6.84
C PHE A 187 1.26 -7.79 -7.50
N GLY A 188 2.47 -8.23 -7.18
CA GLY A 188 3.69 -7.78 -7.86
C GLY A 188 3.66 -8.09 -9.36
N LEU A 189 3.21 -9.28 -9.79
CA LEU A 189 3.08 -9.61 -11.22
C LEU A 189 2.03 -8.74 -11.93
N LEU A 190 0.91 -8.43 -11.28
CA LEU A 190 -0.11 -7.51 -11.82
C LEU A 190 0.45 -6.10 -11.99
N ALA A 191 1.11 -5.59 -10.95
CA ALA A 191 1.78 -4.30 -10.96
C ALA A 191 2.87 -4.24 -12.05
N LYS A 192 3.66 -5.31 -12.23
CA LYS A 192 4.65 -5.44 -13.32
C LYS A 192 3.99 -5.27 -14.69
N ASN A 193 2.92 -6.02 -14.94
CA ASN A 193 2.26 -6.01 -16.25
C ASN A 193 1.66 -4.63 -16.56
N SER A 194 1.10 -3.97 -15.54
CA SER A 194 0.57 -2.61 -15.65
C SER A 194 1.68 -1.60 -15.94
N LEU A 195 2.76 -1.59 -15.14
CA LEU A 195 3.90 -0.68 -15.36
C LEU A 195 4.63 -0.91 -16.68
N ASN A 196 4.84 -2.17 -17.08
CA ASN A 196 5.47 -2.51 -18.36
C ASN A 196 4.64 -2.03 -19.56
N TYR A 197 3.30 -1.97 -19.42
CA TYR A 197 2.47 -1.40 -20.46
C TYR A 197 2.56 0.13 -20.51
N LEU A 198 2.55 0.74 -19.33
CA LEU A 198 2.54 2.18 -19.11
C LEU A 198 3.87 2.87 -19.43
N ALA A 199 5.00 2.29 -19.02
CA ALA A 199 6.31 2.97 -18.93
C ALA A 199 6.70 3.71 -20.21
N THR A 200 6.65 3.03 -21.36
CA THR A 200 6.99 3.64 -22.65
C THR A 200 6.05 4.79 -23.03
N LYS A 201 4.75 4.66 -22.73
CA LYS A 201 3.72 5.67 -23.08
C LYS A 201 3.79 6.89 -22.16
N ALA A 202 3.95 6.65 -20.86
CA ALA A 202 4.14 7.72 -19.89
C ALA A 202 5.47 8.44 -20.11
N GLY A 203 6.55 7.71 -20.42
CA GLY A 203 7.83 8.28 -20.78
C GLY A 203 7.75 9.22 -21.98
N PHE A 204 7.00 8.85 -23.03
CA PHE A 204 6.77 9.74 -24.17
C PHE A 204 6.04 11.04 -23.77
N VAL A 205 5.00 10.95 -22.94
CA VAL A 205 4.29 12.13 -22.43
C VAL A 205 5.19 13.00 -21.56
N ILE A 206 6.04 12.39 -20.73
CA ILE A 206 7.06 13.09 -19.92
C ILE A 206 8.03 13.86 -20.82
N ILE A 207 8.50 13.29 -21.94
CA ILE A 207 9.34 14.00 -22.91
C ILE A 207 8.61 15.24 -23.44
N LEU A 208 7.34 15.12 -23.84
CA LEU A 208 6.57 16.27 -24.32
C LEU A 208 6.42 17.36 -23.26
N MET A 209 6.16 16.98 -22.00
CA MET A 209 6.13 17.92 -20.87
C MET A 209 7.48 18.57 -20.62
N GLY A 210 8.58 17.81 -20.74
CA GLY A 210 9.94 18.30 -20.61
C GLY A 210 10.33 19.32 -21.69
N ILE A 211 9.97 19.03 -22.94
CA ILE A 211 10.14 19.96 -24.08
C ILE A 211 9.32 21.23 -23.84
N TYR A 212 8.06 21.09 -23.44
CA TYR A 212 7.19 22.22 -23.12
C TYR A 212 7.82 23.11 -22.06
N ARG A 213 8.31 22.50 -20.96
CA ARG A 213 8.89 23.24 -19.85
C ARG A 213 10.22 23.91 -20.20
N ALA A 214 11.09 23.22 -20.94
CA ALA A 214 12.34 23.79 -21.41
C ALA A 214 12.11 25.04 -22.29
N TYR A 215 11.06 25.02 -23.11
CA TYR A 215 10.66 26.18 -23.90
C TYR A 215 10.00 27.28 -23.06
N SER A 216 9.05 26.93 -22.17
CA SER A 216 8.31 27.91 -21.36
C SER A 216 9.18 28.66 -20.36
N ASP A 217 10.14 27.96 -19.75
CA ASP A 217 11.06 28.51 -18.75
C ASP A 217 12.16 29.35 -19.42
N ARG A 218 12.07 29.55 -20.74
CA ARG A 218 13.01 30.33 -21.55
C ARG A 218 14.46 29.91 -21.32
N ILE A 219 14.71 28.61 -21.18
CA ILE A 219 16.09 28.11 -21.02
C ILE A 219 16.95 28.46 -22.25
N TYR A 220 16.30 28.70 -23.39
CA TYR A 220 16.91 29.17 -24.62
C TYR A 220 17.10 30.69 -24.70
N ASP A 221 16.70 31.45 -23.67
CA ASP A 221 16.86 32.90 -23.58
C ASP A 221 18.09 33.22 -22.71
N PRO A 222 19.23 33.61 -23.32
CA PRO A 222 20.46 33.89 -22.59
C PRO A 222 20.37 35.10 -21.66
N THR A 223 19.28 35.87 -21.69
CA THR A 223 19.04 36.97 -20.74
C THR A 223 18.67 36.49 -19.33
N GLY A 224 18.27 35.23 -19.16
CA GLY A 224 17.81 34.65 -17.90
C GLY A 224 18.90 34.09 -16.98
N TYR A 225 20.15 33.97 -17.43
CA TYR A 225 21.23 33.40 -16.63
C TYR A 225 22.08 34.47 -15.91
N PRO A 226 22.14 34.46 -14.57
CA PRO A 226 22.90 35.45 -13.79
C PRO A 226 24.42 35.28 -13.94
N ASN A 227 24.89 34.10 -14.36
CA ASN A 227 26.30 33.82 -14.56
C ASN A 227 26.61 33.81 -16.06
N LYS A 228 27.07 34.95 -16.57
CA LYS A 228 27.50 35.15 -17.96
C LYS A 228 28.63 34.18 -18.31
N ILE A 229 28.31 33.08 -18.97
CA ILE A 229 29.29 32.37 -19.78
C ILE A 229 29.61 33.33 -20.94
N THR A 230 30.87 33.79 -21.03
CA THR A 230 31.31 34.80 -22.01
C THR A 230 31.50 34.21 -23.41
N LEU A 231 30.56 33.40 -23.88
CA LEU A 231 30.53 32.96 -25.27
C LEU A 231 29.73 33.96 -26.10
N PRO A 232 30.11 34.21 -27.35
CA PRO A 232 29.28 35.02 -28.25
C PRO A 232 27.94 34.32 -28.48
N PHE A 233 26.85 35.10 -28.46
CA PHE A 233 25.46 34.64 -28.62
C PHE A 233 25.25 33.70 -29.82
N SER A 234 25.99 33.93 -30.92
CA SER A 234 25.95 33.10 -32.13
C SER A 234 26.50 31.68 -31.96
N ILE A 235 27.27 31.41 -30.91
CA ILE A 235 27.85 30.09 -30.60
C ILE A 235 27.10 29.42 -29.44
N GLU A 236 26.69 30.20 -28.43
CA GLU A 236 26.03 29.69 -27.24
C GLU A 236 24.68 29.02 -27.55
N ILE A 237 23.81 29.66 -28.32
CA ILE A 237 22.48 29.11 -28.65
C ILE A 237 22.57 27.80 -29.45
N PRO A 238 23.36 27.71 -30.55
CA PRO A 238 23.51 26.45 -31.26
C PRO A 238 24.05 25.33 -30.37
N LEU A 239 25.00 25.62 -29.47
CA LEU A 239 25.58 24.63 -28.57
C LEU A 239 24.56 24.12 -27.55
N ILE A 240 23.76 25.01 -26.97
CA ILE A 240 22.64 24.65 -26.08
C ILE A 240 21.62 23.80 -26.84
N MET A 241 21.24 24.18 -28.06
CA MET A 241 20.29 23.42 -28.88
C MET A 241 20.81 22.02 -29.23
N VAL A 242 22.09 21.89 -29.60
CA VAL A 242 22.73 20.60 -29.85
C VAL A 242 22.72 19.73 -28.60
N PHE A 243 23.04 20.31 -27.43
CA PHE A 243 23.03 19.59 -26.16
C PHE A 243 21.64 19.05 -25.79
N TYR A 244 20.60 19.89 -25.88
CA TYR A 244 19.21 19.46 -25.67
C TYR A 244 18.75 18.42 -26.70
N LEU A 245 19.16 18.55 -27.96
CA LEU A 245 18.87 17.56 -28.99
C LEU A 245 19.53 16.21 -28.67
N CYS A 246 20.80 16.19 -28.27
CA CYS A 246 21.48 14.98 -27.83
C CYS A 246 20.74 14.32 -26.65
N PHE A 247 20.31 15.10 -25.68
CA PHE A 247 19.56 14.61 -24.51
C PHE A 247 18.20 14.02 -24.90
N LEU A 248 17.48 14.69 -25.79
CA LEU A 248 16.23 14.19 -26.34
C LEU A 248 16.44 12.86 -27.07
N LEU A 249 17.49 12.75 -27.89
CA LEU A 249 17.84 11.52 -28.60
C LEU A 249 18.14 10.38 -27.63
N ILE A 250 18.87 10.63 -26.55
CA ILE A 250 19.14 9.60 -25.52
C ILE A 250 17.85 9.14 -24.86
N ALA A 251 16.94 10.06 -24.48
CA ALA A 251 15.64 9.72 -23.91
C ALA A 251 14.79 8.86 -24.87
N ILE A 252 14.75 9.22 -26.16
CA ILE A 252 14.04 8.47 -27.19
C ILE A 252 14.64 7.07 -27.37
N VAL A 253 15.97 6.95 -27.45
CA VAL A 253 16.65 5.66 -27.60
C VAL A 253 16.34 4.76 -26.39
N ALA A 254 16.36 5.30 -25.18
CA ALA A 254 16.00 4.53 -23.99
C ALA A 254 14.56 4.01 -24.03
N LEU A 255 13.59 4.83 -24.49
CA LEU A 255 12.20 4.40 -24.68
C LEU A 255 12.05 3.34 -25.77
N ILE A 256 12.83 3.42 -26.86
CA ILE A 256 12.83 2.40 -27.90
C ILE A 256 13.35 1.06 -27.35
N ILE A 257 14.43 1.10 -26.56
CA ILE A 257 14.97 -0.09 -25.90
C ILE A 257 13.94 -0.70 -24.95
N ASP A 258 13.33 0.11 -24.06
CA ASP A 258 12.25 -0.33 -23.17
C ASP A 258 11.07 -0.95 -23.95
N GLY A 259 10.64 -0.28 -25.03
CA GLY A 259 9.58 -0.78 -25.91
C GLY A 259 9.88 -2.14 -26.55
N LYS A 260 11.16 -2.43 -26.87
CA LYS A 260 11.59 -3.75 -27.37
C LYS A 260 11.60 -4.80 -26.26
N LEU A 261 12.00 -4.46 -25.05
CA LEU A 261 12.02 -5.37 -23.90
C LEU A 261 10.61 -5.70 -23.38
N LYS A 262 9.61 -4.90 -23.74
CA LYS A 262 8.24 -5.03 -23.28
C LYS A 262 7.64 -6.42 -23.50
N SER A 263 7.86 -7.04 -24.67
CA SER A 263 7.34 -8.39 -24.98
C SER A 263 8.02 -9.45 -24.11
N GLU A 264 9.35 -9.39 -24.01
CA GLU A 264 10.16 -10.31 -23.20
C GLU A 264 9.73 -10.27 -21.73
N ILE A 265 9.56 -9.07 -21.17
CA ILE A 265 9.16 -8.88 -19.77
C ILE A 265 7.74 -9.36 -19.55
N LYS A 266 6.81 -9.12 -20.49
CA LYS A 266 5.39 -9.45 -20.32
C LYS A 266 5.16 -10.95 -20.12
N GLU A 267 5.82 -11.79 -20.90
CA GLU A 267 5.65 -13.25 -20.86
C GLU A 267 6.39 -13.91 -19.70
N LYS A 268 7.41 -13.23 -19.17
CA LYS A 268 8.24 -13.74 -18.07
C LYS A 268 7.49 -13.68 -16.73
N ASN A 269 7.44 -14.83 -16.05
CA ASN A 269 6.82 -15.00 -14.73
C ASN A 269 7.83 -15.23 -13.60
N SER A 270 9.11 -15.44 -13.94
CA SER A 270 10.22 -15.57 -12.98
C SER A 270 11.39 -14.74 -13.46
N PHE A 271 11.92 -13.90 -12.60
CA PHE A 271 12.96 -12.94 -12.95
C PHE A 271 14.31 -13.32 -12.37
N ASN A 272 15.36 -12.93 -13.06
CA ASN A 272 16.72 -12.96 -12.54
C ASN A 272 17.12 -11.55 -12.11
N ILE A 273 18.10 -11.44 -11.20
CA ILE A 273 18.64 -10.14 -10.79
C ILE A 273 19.14 -9.30 -11.97
N GLY A 274 19.69 -9.96 -13.00
CA GLY A 274 20.15 -9.31 -14.23
C GLY A 274 19.04 -8.59 -15.01
N ASP A 275 17.80 -9.08 -14.96
CA ASP A 275 16.66 -8.41 -15.62
C ASP A 275 16.34 -7.07 -14.95
N SER A 276 16.39 -7.06 -13.60
CA SER A 276 16.20 -5.85 -12.81
C SER A 276 17.32 -4.85 -13.04
N ILE A 277 18.58 -5.30 -12.94
CA ILE A 277 19.76 -4.44 -13.16
C ILE A 277 19.69 -3.79 -14.54
N LYS A 278 19.40 -4.56 -15.59
CA LYS A 278 19.28 -4.04 -16.96
C LYS A 278 18.25 -2.90 -17.05
N LEU A 279 17.06 -3.08 -16.47
CA LEU A 279 16.00 -2.06 -16.49
C LEU A 279 16.35 -0.85 -15.63
N ILE A 280 16.91 -1.05 -14.44
CA ILE A 280 17.35 0.05 -13.57
C ILE A 280 18.44 0.86 -14.29
N THR A 281 19.43 0.22 -14.92
CA THR A 281 20.48 0.92 -15.66
C THR A 281 19.90 1.74 -16.83
N ILE A 282 19.00 1.17 -17.63
CA ILE A 282 18.32 1.92 -18.71
C ILE A 282 17.55 3.10 -18.12
N GLY A 283 16.82 2.88 -17.03
CA GLY A 283 16.06 3.92 -16.35
C GLY A 283 16.93 5.04 -15.77
N VAL A 284 18.06 4.71 -15.14
CA VAL A 284 19.02 5.68 -14.60
C VAL A 284 19.70 6.47 -15.72
N ILE A 285 20.01 5.86 -16.86
CA ILE A 285 20.51 6.59 -18.03
C ILE A 285 19.44 7.53 -18.57
N ALA A 286 18.17 7.13 -18.58
CA ALA A 286 17.07 7.93 -19.12
C ALA A 286 16.55 9.02 -18.16
N ALA A 287 16.71 8.85 -16.84
CA ALA A 287 16.13 9.74 -15.83
C ALA A 287 16.69 11.18 -15.85
N PRO A 288 17.99 11.43 -16.05
CA PRO A 288 18.53 12.78 -16.22
C PRO A 288 17.87 13.57 -17.36
N PHE A 289 17.32 12.86 -18.35
CA PHE A 289 16.71 13.46 -19.53
C PHE A 289 15.19 13.56 -19.34
N TYR A 290 14.76 14.71 -18.80
CA TYR A 290 13.35 15.04 -18.55
C TYR A 290 12.62 14.11 -17.57
N ALA A 291 13.34 13.30 -16.79
CA ALA A 291 12.76 12.30 -15.90
C ALA A 291 12.02 11.15 -16.61
N THR A 292 12.28 10.95 -17.91
CA THR A 292 11.66 9.90 -18.74
C THR A 292 11.88 8.49 -18.20
N GLY A 293 12.99 8.28 -17.48
CA GLY A 293 13.36 6.99 -16.89
C GLY A 293 12.61 6.58 -15.62
N ILE A 294 11.84 7.46 -14.97
CA ILE A 294 11.25 7.16 -13.64
C ILE A 294 10.40 5.88 -13.65
N PHE A 295 9.53 5.71 -14.64
CA PHE A 295 8.68 4.51 -14.71
C PHE A 295 9.46 3.24 -15.07
N ILE A 296 10.57 3.36 -15.80
CA ILE A 296 11.48 2.25 -16.11
C ILE A 296 12.23 1.82 -14.85
N ILE A 297 12.71 2.78 -14.05
CA ILE A 297 13.34 2.51 -12.73
C ILE A 297 12.34 1.82 -11.81
N LEU A 298 11.10 2.34 -11.73
CA LEU A 298 10.04 1.75 -10.91
C LEU A 298 9.74 0.29 -11.33
N LEU A 299 9.68 0.03 -12.64
CA LEU A 299 9.52 -1.33 -13.18
C LEU A 299 10.71 -2.23 -12.81
N GLY A 300 11.94 -1.73 -12.93
CA GLY A 300 13.16 -2.45 -12.56
C GLY A 300 13.22 -2.77 -11.06
N ALA A 301 12.85 -1.82 -10.20
CA ALA A 301 12.74 -2.01 -8.75
C ALA A 301 11.65 -3.02 -8.39
N LEU A 302 10.51 -2.98 -9.08
CA LEU A 302 9.44 -3.96 -8.86
C LEU A 302 9.88 -5.38 -9.27
N ILE A 303 10.62 -5.51 -10.36
CA ILE A 303 11.22 -6.80 -10.77
C ILE A 303 12.27 -7.28 -9.76
N PHE A 304 13.02 -6.36 -9.13
CA PHE A 304 13.94 -6.69 -8.04
C PHE A 304 13.20 -7.32 -6.84
N PHE A 305 12.11 -6.69 -6.39
CA PHE A 305 11.31 -7.23 -5.29
C PHE A 305 10.64 -8.55 -5.65
N LEU A 306 10.21 -8.73 -6.90
CA LEU A 306 9.71 -10.02 -7.39
C LEU A 306 10.81 -11.10 -7.37
N PHE A 307 12.06 -10.76 -7.70
CA PHE A 307 13.17 -11.70 -7.61
C PHE A 307 13.39 -12.17 -6.16
N ILE A 308 13.37 -11.26 -5.17
CA ILE A 308 13.53 -11.60 -3.74
C ILE A 308 12.34 -12.39 -3.22
N GLY A 309 11.12 -11.98 -3.57
CA GLY A 309 9.87 -12.59 -3.10
C GLY A 309 9.44 -13.84 -3.86
N LYS A 310 10.34 -14.47 -4.64
CA LYS A 310 10.01 -15.64 -5.46
C LYS A 310 9.60 -16.81 -4.55
N PRO A 311 8.41 -17.41 -4.75
CA PRO A 311 8.00 -18.56 -3.97
C PRO A 311 8.85 -19.81 -4.30
N SER A 312 9.10 -20.67 -3.31
CA SER A 312 9.98 -21.84 -3.41
C SER A 312 9.44 -22.97 -4.31
N ASP A 313 8.13 -23.04 -4.51
CA ASP A 313 7.49 -24.17 -5.20
C ASP A 313 7.23 -23.88 -6.68
N LYS A 314 7.06 -24.93 -7.49
CA LYS A 314 6.66 -24.79 -8.91
C LYS A 314 5.23 -24.26 -8.97
N PHE A 315 5.09 -23.02 -9.42
CA PHE A 315 3.84 -22.27 -9.44
C PHE A 315 3.09 -22.43 -10.77
N GLU A 316 1.82 -22.82 -10.69
CA GLU A 316 0.84 -22.67 -11.77
C GLU A 316 -0.04 -21.45 -11.48
N ILE A 317 -0.09 -20.52 -12.42
CA ILE A 317 -1.00 -19.37 -12.36
C ILE A 317 -2.43 -19.89 -12.58
N PRO A 318 -3.46 -19.44 -11.83
CA PRO A 318 -4.84 -19.74 -12.16
C PRO A 318 -5.11 -19.27 -13.59
N SER A 319 -5.27 -20.23 -14.50
CA SER A 319 -5.55 -19.95 -15.90
C SER A 319 -6.80 -19.08 -15.99
N ARG A 320 -6.71 -18.02 -16.80
CA ARG A 320 -7.82 -17.16 -17.23
C ARG A 320 -9.12 -17.95 -17.27
N GLY A 321 -10.05 -17.63 -16.37
CA GLY A 321 -11.42 -18.06 -16.50
C GLY A 321 -11.92 -17.59 -17.87
N LYS A 322 -12.10 -18.55 -18.79
CA LYS A 322 -12.87 -18.30 -19.99
C LYS A 322 -14.23 -17.82 -19.52
N SER A 323 -14.59 -16.58 -19.85
CA SER A 323 -15.97 -16.13 -19.80
C SER A 323 -16.84 -17.19 -20.49
N PRO A 324 -18.06 -17.47 -20.02
CA PRO A 324 -18.94 -18.42 -20.68
C PRO A 324 -19.11 -17.96 -22.12
N VAL A 325 -18.55 -18.76 -23.04
CA VAL A 325 -18.71 -18.61 -24.47
C VAL A 325 -20.19 -18.82 -24.74
N TYR A 326 -20.92 -17.72 -24.95
CA TYR A 326 -22.15 -17.77 -25.72
C TYR A 326 -21.73 -18.23 -27.12
N SER A 327 -22.06 -19.47 -27.42
CA SER A 327 -21.89 -20.13 -28.71
C SER A 327 -22.60 -19.31 -29.80
N SER A 328 -21.84 -18.51 -30.54
CA SER A 328 -22.21 -18.12 -31.90
C SER A 328 -21.47 -19.04 -32.87
N GLN A 329 -22.23 -19.79 -33.66
CA GLN A 329 -21.73 -20.71 -34.67
C GLN A 329 -20.84 -19.99 -35.71
N PRO A 330 -19.81 -20.65 -36.26
CA PRO A 330 -18.93 -20.05 -37.25
C PRO A 330 -19.57 -20.05 -38.63
N ILE A 331 -19.72 -18.86 -39.22
CA ILE A 331 -19.90 -18.68 -40.66
C ILE A 331 -18.56 -19.04 -41.31
N ARG A 332 -18.56 -20.10 -42.14
CA ARG A 332 -17.45 -20.47 -43.00
C ARG A 332 -17.28 -19.43 -44.10
N THR A 333 -16.06 -18.97 -44.34
CA THR A 333 -15.67 -18.33 -45.60
C THR A 333 -14.25 -18.82 -45.96
N PRO A 334 -13.96 -19.08 -47.25
CA PRO A 334 -12.90 -20.00 -47.66
C PRO A 334 -11.50 -19.35 -47.67
N LEU A 335 -10.46 -20.16 -47.38
CA LEU A 335 -9.06 -19.78 -47.55
C LEU A 335 -8.69 -19.63 -49.05
N PRO A 336 -7.91 -18.60 -49.41
CA PRO A 336 -7.04 -18.62 -50.58
C PRO A 336 -5.63 -19.17 -50.24
N PRO A 337 -4.87 -19.62 -51.25
CA PRO A 337 -3.85 -20.66 -51.12
C PRO A 337 -2.45 -20.18 -50.69
N LEU A 338 -1.72 -21.13 -50.10
CA LEU A 338 -0.34 -21.05 -49.62
C LEU A 338 0.66 -20.93 -50.78
N GLU A 339 1.64 -20.03 -50.66
CA GLU A 339 2.88 -20.03 -51.46
C GLU A 339 4.10 -19.74 -50.56
N PRO A 340 5.33 -20.14 -50.99
CA PRO A 340 6.23 -20.88 -50.12
C PRO A 340 7.35 -20.07 -49.47
N ARG A 341 7.84 -20.69 -48.40
CA ARG A 341 9.02 -20.43 -47.58
C ARG A 341 10.29 -20.34 -48.44
N LEU A 342 11.07 -19.25 -48.29
CA LEU A 342 12.47 -19.19 -48.67
C LEU A 342 13.32 -19.19 -47.40
N GLU A 343 14.12 -20.24 -47.26
CA GLU A 343 15.19 -20.39 -46.28
C GLU A 343 16.41 -19.57 -46.74
N GLU A 344 17.00 -18.79 -45.84
CA GLU A 344 18.35 -18.26 -46.05
C GLU A 344 19.19 -18.42 -44.77
N ARG A 345 19.91 -19.55 -44.82
CA ARG A 345 21.28 -19.88 -44.40
C ARG A 345 22.05 -18.99 -43.39
N GLU A 346 22.66 -19.72 -42.46
CA GLU A 346 23.69 -19.36 -41.49
C GLU A 346 24.90 -18.60 -42.05
N GLU A 347 25.49 -17.73 -41.21
CA GLU A 347 26.94 -17.56 -41.12
C GLU A 347 27.35 -17.00 -39.73
N LYS A 348 28.05 -17.83 -38.95
CA LYS A 348 29.12 -17.47 -37.98
C LYS A 348 30.45 -17.74 -38.72
N PRO A 349 31.64 -17.23 -38.34
CA PRO A 349 32.11 -17.01 -36.95
C PRO A 349 33.06 -15.79 -36.78
N ILE A 350 33.60 -15.60 -35.56
CA ILE A 350 35.05 -15.58 -35.25
C ILE A 350 35.23 -15.13 -33.78
N GLU A 351 35.81 -16.03 -32.98
CA GLU A 351 36.45 -15.78 -31.69
C GLU A 351 37.74 -14.97 -31.85
N SER A 352 38.07 -14.13 -30.87
CA SER A 352 39.46 -14.03 -30.40
C SER A 352 39.49 -13.49 -28.96
N ASP A 353 39.99 -14.34 -28.08
CA ASP A 353 40.52 -14.01 -26.76
C ASP A 353 41.82 -13.19 -26.89
N VAL A 354 42.03 -12.15 -26.09
CA VAL A 354 43.33 -11.82 -25.48
C VAL A 354 43.12 -11.09 -24.14
N GLU A 355 43.95 -11.50 -23.19
CA GLU A 355 43.97 -11.28 -21.75
C GLU A 355 44.90 -10.12 -21.31
N SER A 356 44.68 -9.61 -20.08
CA SER A 356 45.63 -9.02 -19.10
C SER A 356 46.09 -7.53 -19.13
N LEU A 357 45.63 -6.79 -18.08
CA LEU A 357 46.34 -5.98 -17.03
C LEU A 357 47.45 -4.93 -17.39
N PRO A 358 47.87 -3.97 -16.51
CA PRO A 358 47.31 -3.48 -15.24
C PRO A 358 47.28 -1.92 -15.05
N ILE A 359 46.52 -1.54 -14.01
CA ILE A 359 46.62 -0.42 -13.04
C ILE A 359 47.83 0.55 -13.14
N LYS A 360 47.53 1.86 -13.03
CA LYS A 360 48.42 2.87 -12.41
C LYS A 360 47.62 3.82 -11.52
N ILE A 361 47.99 3.90 -10.24
CA ILE A 361 47.43 4.72 -9.16
C ILE A 361 48.35 5.94 -8.95
N LEU A 362 47.75 7.05 -8.46
CA LEU A 362 48.21 8.01 -7.42
C LEU A 362 47.92 9.49 -7.79
N PRO A 363 47.72 10.37 -6.79
CA PRO A 363 46.52 11.18 -6.61
C PRO A 363 46.86 12.68 -6.45
N LYS A 364 45.87 13.50 -6.10
CA LYS A 364 46.15 14.68 -5.27
C LYS A 364 44.91 15.12 -4.48
N GLU A 365 45.12 15.20 -3.17
CA GLU A 365 44.24 15.74 -2.12
C GLU A 365 44.20 17.28 -2.13
N GLU A 366 43.13 17.83 -1.55
CA GLU A 366 43.07 18.85 -0.48
C GLU A 366 41.67 19.54 -0.58
N ASP A 367 40.67 19.33 0.30
CA ASP A 367 40.47 19.56 1.75
C ASP A 367 39.89 20.96 2.15
N ILE A 368 39.00 20.92 3.17
CA ILE A 368 38.52 21.99 4.10
C ILE A 368 37.30 22.83 3.66
N ILE A 369 36.27 23.17 4.48
CA ILE A 369 35.61 22.69 5.72
C ILE A 369 34.54 23.78 6.12
N THR A 370 33.38 23.33 6.60
CA THR A 370 32.35 23.93 7.52
C THR A 370 31.51 25.21 7.28
N GLU A 371 30.22 25.00 7.61
CA GLU A 371 29.08 25.79 8.15
C GLU A 371 29.37 26.80 9.32
N PRO A 372 28.42 27.28 10.17
CA PRO A 372 27.06 27.91 10.07
C PRO A 372 26.90 29.17 11.01
N GLY A 373 25.67 29.70 11.22
CA GLY A 373 25.28 30.56 12.39
C GLY A 373 24.15 31.58 12.07
N VAL A 374 22.89 31.58 12.58
CA VAL A 374 22.23 31.61 13.93
C VAL A 374 21.92 33.04 14.48
N LYS A 375 20.69 33.20 15.03
CA LYS A 375 20.15 34.07 16.15
C LYS A 375 18.86 34.84 15.75
N ILE A 376 17.68 34.81 16.40
CA ILE A 376 17.14 34.70 17.80
C ILE A 376 16.78 36.07 18.45
N GLU A 377 15.49 36.16 18.86
CA GLU A 377 14.78 36.92 19.93
C GLU A 377 14.55 38.44 19.92
N GLU A 378 13.27 38.84 20.09
CA GLU A 378 12.80 39.85 21.07
C GLU A 378 11.25 39.93 21.14
N LYS A 379 10.61 39.55 22.26
CA LYS A 379 9.53 40.29 22.96
C LYS A 379 8.79 39.41 23.98
N GLN A 380 9.03 39.69 25.26
CA GLN A 380 8.35 39.05 26.39
C GLN A 380 7.93 40.13 27.40
N VAL A 381 6.84 40.86 27.10
CA VAL A 381 6.13 41.77 28.05
C VAL A 381 4.63 41.90 27.69
N ARG A 382 3.94 40.82 27.33
CA ARG A 382 2.48 40.81 27.08
C ARG A 382 1.82 39.48 27.46
N LEU A 383 2.20 38.88 28.60
CA LEU A 383 1.69 37.55 28.96
C LEU A 383 0.53 37.51 29.97
N ASP A 384 0.31 38.53 30.80
CA ASP A 384 -0.62 38.32 31.93
C ASP A 384 -2.07 38.81 31.69
N GLU A 385 -2.34 39.55 30.60
CA GLU A 385 -3.73 39.98 30.22
C GLU A 385 -4.29 39.22 29.00
N LEU A 386 -3.48 38.36 28.38
CA LEU A 386 -3.86 37.53 27.23
C LEU A 386 -4.25 36.10 27.63
N GLU A 387 -3.89 35.65 28.83
CA GLU A 387 -4.20 34.29 29.30
C GLU A 387 -5.69 34.11 29.63
N GLU A 388 -6.37 35.06 30.27
CA GLU A 388 -7.78 34.89 30.65
C GLU A 388 -8.75 34.89 29.46
N LYS A 389 -8.49 35.68 28.40
CA LYS A 389 -9.31 35.64 27.18
C LYS A 389 -9.06 34.41 26.30
N SER A 390 -7.87 33.82 26.38
CA SER A 390 -7.51 32.65 25.57
C SER A 390 -8.10 31.34 26.11
N VAL A 391 -8.33 31.22 27.42
CA VAL A 391 -8.85 29.99 28.04
C VAL A 391 -10.35 29.82 27.83
N GLU A 392 -11.11 30.91 27.72
CA GLU A 392 -12.55 30.88 27.42
C GLU A 392 -12.81 30.61 25.94
N GLU A 393 -12.08 31.26 25.02
CA GLU A 393 -12.16 30.97 23.58
C GLU A 393 -11.64 29.56 23.21
N GLU A 394 -10.68 29.00 23.96
CA GLU A 394 -10.18 27.64 23.72
C GLU A 394 -11.12 26.55 24.27
N LYS A 395 -11.92 26.85 25.31
CA LYS A 395 -13.00 25.96 25.76
C LYS A 395 -14.18 25.95 24.80
N GLU A 396 -14.61 27.12 24.31
CA GLU A 396 -15.67 27.22 23.28
C GLU A 396 -15.24 26.54 21.98
N ARG A 397 -13.99 26.73 21.52
CA ARG A 397 -13.46 26.03 20.33
C ARG A 397 -13.36 24.52 20.51
N LYS A 398 -13.02 24.02 21.71
CA LYS A 398 -12.95 22.58 21.97
C LYS A 398 -14.34 21.96 22.03
N GLU A 399 -15.35 22.65 22.55
CA GLU A 399 -16.74 22.18 22.51
C GLU A 399 -17.30 22.18 21.08
N ASP A 400 -17.05 23.23 20.29
CA ASP A 400 -17.45 23.31 18.88
C ASP A 400 -16.72 22.30 17.99
N GLU A 401 -15.42 22.05 18.24
CA GLU A 401 -14.64 21.02 17.52
C GLU A 401 -15.08 19.60 17.91
N LEU A 402 -15.52 19.38 19.15
CA LEU A 402 -16.09 18.10 19.58
C LEU A 402 -17.45 17.84 18.92
N ASP A 403 -18.30 18.86 18.83
CA ASP A 403 -19.60 18.77 18.17
C ASP A 403 -19.46 18.62 16.64
N LEU A 404 -18.45 19.26 16.03
CA LEU A 404 -18.10 19.11 14.61
C LEU A 404 -17.53 17.71 14.28
N ARG A 405 -16.65 17.16 15.11
CA ARG A 405 -16.09 15.80 14.92
C ARG A 405 -17.12 14.69 15.17
N LEU A 406 -18.08 14.91 16.08
CA LEU A 406 -19.26 14.04 16.21
C LEU A 406 -20.16 14.13 14.96
N HIS A 407 -20.29 15.31 14.37
CA HIS A 407 -21.12 15.54 13.19
C HIS A 407 -20.52 14.96 11.89
N GLU A 408 -19.19 14.84 11.77
CA GLU A 408 -18.53 14.22 10.61
C GLU A 408 -18.56 12.68 10.64
N SER A 409 -18.58 12.08 11.84
CA SER A 409 -18.66 10.62 12.00
C SER A 409 -20.08 10.07 11.82
N LEU A 410 -21.07 10.96 11.78
CA LEU A 410 -22.47 10.64 11.57
C LEU A 410 -22.88 11.04 10.16
N LEU A 411 -23.32 10.06 9.36
CA LEU A 411 -24.06 10.35 8.13
C LEU A 411 -25.12 11.42 8.42
N PRO A 412 -25.46 12.34 7.49
CA PRO A 412 -26.38 13.43 7.77
C PRO A 412 -27.78 12.86 8.07
N VAL A 413 -28.02 12.63 9.35
CA VAL A 413 -29.28 12.13 9.89
C VAL A 413 -30.20 13.34 10.02
N LYS A 414 -31.22 13.39 9.15
CA LYS A 414 -32.12 14.55 8.97
C LYS A 414 -33.10 14.77 10.13
N SER A 415 -33.15 13.89 11.14
CA SER A 415 -34.13 13.97 12.24
C SER A 415 -33.46 13.97 13.63
N GLU A 416 -33.95 14.80 14.55
CA GLU A 416 -33.44 14.90 15.93
C GLU A 416 -33.63 13.61 16.75
N LYS A 417 -34.64 12.80 16.40
CA LYS A 417 -34.93 11.53 17.08
C LYS A 417 -33.86 10.47 16.79
N ASP A 418 -33.37 10.45 15.56
CA ASP A 418 -32.33 9.52 15.12
C ASP A 418 -30.96 9.91 15.68
N LYS A 419 -30.67 11.22 15.88
CA LYS A 419 -29.46 11.67 16.60
C LYS A 419 -29.39 11.12 18.03
N LYS A 420 -30.52 11.07 18.75
CA LYS A 420 -30.57 10.48 20.11
C LYS A 420 -30.30 8.99 20.11
N LEU A 421 -30.88 8.24 19.16
CA LEU A 421 -30.64 6.80 19.00
C LEU A 421 -29.19 6.50 18.65
N VAL A 422 -28.58 7.30 17.79
CA VAL A 422 -27.19 7.11 17.41
C VAL A 422 -26.24 7.48 18.56
N LYS A 423 -26.53 8.55 19.32
CA LYS A 423 -25.78 8.87 20.55
C LYS A 423 -25.87 7.75 21.59
N GLU A 424 -27.03 7.10 21.71
CA GLU A 424 -27.23 5.92 22.57
C GLU A 424 -26.52 4.66 22.04
N TYR A 425 -26.35 4.55 20.71
CA TYR A 425 -25.65 3.43 20.08
C TYR A 425 -24.12 3.58 20.22
N PHE A 426 -23.58 4.78 20.02
CA PHE A 426 -22.15 5.05 20.23
C PHE A 426 -21.75 5.00 21.69
N SER A 427 -22.60 5.41 22.64
CA SER A 427 -22.33 5.23 24.07
C SER A 427 -22.38 3.77 24.54
N LYS A 428 -23.01 2.87 23.75
CA LYS A 428 -22.96 1.42 23.94
C LYS A 428 -21.70 0.77 23.34
N ILE A 429 -21.05 1.42 22.37
CA ILE A 429 -19.86 0.90 21.66
C ILE A 429 -18.56 1.47 22.24
N PHE A 430 -18.55 2.75 22.57
CA PHE A 430 -17.43 3.43 23.22
C PHE A 430 -17.83 3.73 24.65
N THR A 431 -17.31 2.94 25.58
CA THR A 431 -17.39 3.23 27.00
C THR A 431 -16.55 4.46 27.26
N LEU A 432 -17.21 5.58 27.60
CA LEU A 432 -16.54 6.79 28.08
C LEU A 432 -15.61 6.40 29.24
N LEU A 433 -14.29 6.51 28.99
CA LEU A 433 -13.26 6.33 30.01
C LEU A 433 -13.56 7.29 31.17
N SER A 434 -13.61 6.76 32.39
CA SER A 434 -13.82 7.62 33.56
C SER A 434 -12.62 8.54 33.75
N LYS A 435 -12.87 9.75 34.27
CA LYS A 435 -11.80 10.71 34.58
C LYS A 435 -10.78 10.11 35.56
N ASP A 436 -11.24 9.24 36.46
CA ASP A 436 -10.40 8.55 37.44
C ASP A 436 -9.42 7.58 36.78
N LEU A 437 -9.86 6.80 35.77
CA LEU A 437 -9.00 5.88 35.02
C LEU A 437 -7.96 6.61 34.16
N ILE A 438 -8.34 7.74 33.55
CA ILE A 438 -7.40 8.59 32.79
C ILE A 438 -6.29 9.10 33.71
N GLN A 439 -6.64 9.44 34.96
CA GLN A 439 -5.70 9.95 35.94
C GLN A 439 -4.80 8.84 36.49
N GLU A 440 -5.31 7.61 36.69
CA GLU A 440 -4.51 6.44 37.04
C GLU A 440 -3.49 6.08 35.95
N ILE A 441 -3.88 6.07 34.68
CA ILE A 441 -2.98 5.81 33.54
C ILE A 441 -1.94 6.93 33.39
N SER A 442 -2.34 8.18 33.66
CA SER A 442 -1.41 9.31 33.65
C SER A 442 -0.33 9.17 34.73
N ASN A 443 -0.65 8.55 35.87
CA ASN A 443 0.25 8.32 36.98
C ASN A 443 1.19 7.11 36.80
N LEU A 444 0.99 6.27 35.77
CA LEU A 444 1.91 5.18 35.45
C LEU A 444 3.23 5.75 34.87
N ASP A 445 4.36 5.21 35.32
CA ASP A 445 5.71 5.58 34.87
C ASP A 445 6.08 4.89 33.53
N ILE A 446 5.29 5.19 32.51
CA ILE A 446 5.41 4.65 31.14
C ILE A 446 5.55 5.78 30.11
N SER A 447 6.06 5.45 28.92
CA SER A 447 6.30 6.44 27.87
C SER A 447 5.00 7.03 27.31
N LYS A 448 5.07 8.20 26.67
CA LYS A 448 3.89 8.86 26.08
C LYS A 448 3.24 8.04 24.95
N GLU A 449 4.03 7.22 24.26
CA GLU A 449 3.57 6.37 23.15
C GLU A 449 2.77 5.17 23.69
N GLU A 450 3.28 4.49 24.72
CA GLU A 450 2.59 3.39 25.40
C GLU A 450 1.29 3.85 26.07
N LYS A 451 1.27 5.07 26.65
CA LYS A 451 0.04 5.68 27.18
C LYS A 451 -1.04 5.84 26.11
N ARG A 452 -0.65 6.18 24.87
CA ARG A 452 -1.61 6.35 23.77
C ARG A 452 -2.18 5.02 23.31
N GLU A 453 -1.33 4.01 23.17
CA GLU A 453 -1.76 2.65 22.80
C GLU A 453 -2.69 2.05 23.85
N LEU A 454 -2.38 2.21 25.15
CA LEU A 454 -3.25 1.76 26.24
C LEU A 454 -4.63 2.45 26.24
N LEU A 455 -4.68 3.75 25.94
CA LEU A 455 -5.95 4.48 25.85
C LEU A 455 -6.78 4.03 24.63
N GLU A 456 -6.12 3.70 23.52
CA GLU A 456 -6.77 3.13 22.34
C GLU A 456 -7.33 1.73 22.62
N GLU A 457 -6.61 0.87 23.35
CA GLU A 457 -7.07 -0.46 23.75
C GLU A 457 -8.24 -0.41 24.75
N LEU A 458 -8.16 0.47 25.75
CA LEU A 458 -9.18 0.61 26.78
C LEU A 458 -10.51 1.16 26.23
N ALA A 459 -10.47 1.94 25.13
CA ALA A 459 -11.68 2.50 24.50
C ALA A 459 -12.65 1.43 23.97
N PHE A 460 -12.18 0.19 23.77
CA PHE A 460 -12.99 -0.93 23.28
C PHE A 460 -13.43 -1.91 24.39
N LEU A 461 -12.99 -1.71 25.63
CA LEU A 461 -13.28 -2.58 26.77
C LEU A 461 -14.49 -2.10 27.58
N THR A 462 -15.24 -3.03 28.17
CA THR A 462 -16.33 -2.66 29.09
C THR A 462 -15.79 -2.04 30.37
N LYS A 463 -16.59 -1.27 31.12
CA LYS A 463 -16.13 -0.61 32.37
C LYS A 463 -15.52 -1.58 33.38
N GLU A 464 -16.06 -2.80 33.47
CA GLU A 464 -15.58 -3.85 34.38
C GLU A 464 -14.23 -4.43 33.93
N GLU A 465 -14.02 -4.54 32.61
CA GLU A 465 -12.76 -5.00 32.02
C GLU A 465 -11.68 -3.92 32.06
N GLN A 466 -12.05 -2.65 31.87
CA GLN A 466 -11.14 -1.51 31.99
C GLN A 466 -10.49 -1.45 33.38
N VAL A 467 -11.28 -1.62 34.45
CA VAL A 467 -10.77 -1.62 35.83
C VAL A 467 -9.82 -2.80 36.05
N LYS A 468 -10.18 -4.01 35.62
CA LYS A 468 -9.31 -5.20 35.76
C LYS A 468 -8.00 -5.07 34.98
N TYR A 469 -8.04 -4.45 33.80
CA TYR A 469 -6.86 -4.25 32.96
C TYR A 469 -5.91 -3.22 33.57
N VAL A 470 -6.45 -2.11 34.09
CA VAL A 470 -5.66 -1.07 34.77
C VAL A 470 -5.11 -1.59 36.10
N GLU A 471 -5.87 -2.37 36.87
CA GLU A 471 -5.36 -3.03 38.08
C GLU A 471 -4.20 -3.98 37.76
N ALA A 472 -4.32 -4.80 36.71
CA ALA A 472 -3.25 -5.71 36.29
C ALA A 472 -2.00 -4.96 35.83
N LEU A 473 -2.15 -3.86 35.09
CA LEU A 473 -1.04 -3.00 34.69
C LEU A 473 -0.42 -2.27 35.90
N ALA A 474 -1.24 -1.71 36.78
CA ALA A 474 -0.75 -1.06 37.99
C ALA A 474 0.02 -2.04 38.90
N ASP A 475 -0.39 -3.32 38.94
CA ASP A 475 0.35 -4.36 39.64
C ASP A 475 1.68 -4.74 38.95
N LEU A 476 1.71 -4.76 37.61
CA LEU A 476 2.95 -4.97 36.83
C LEU A 476 3.97 -3.84 37.00
N TYR A 477 3.50 -2.59 37.14
CA TYR A 477 4.36 -1.41 37.28
C TYR A 477 4.62 -0.98 38.73
N LYS A 478 4.19 -1.75 39.73
CA LYS A 478 4.59 -1.53 41.13
C LYS A 478 6.09 -1.80 41.28
N ASP A 479 6.80 -0.85 41.89
CA ASP A 479 8.23 -0.98 42.19
C ASP A 479 8.58 -2.33 42.84
N ILE A 480 9.56 -3.03 42.27
CA ILE A 480 10.06 -4.28 42.82
C ILE A 480 10.48 -4.04 44.28
N PRO A 481 9.93 -4.80 45.26
CA PRO A 481 10.27 -4.62 46.65
C PRO A 481 11.79 -4.68 46.86
N LYS A 482 12.37 -3.63 47.48
CA LYS A 482 13.82 -3.53 47.72
C LYS A 482 14.41 -4.77 48.42
N LYS A 483 13.60 -5.48 49.22
CA LYS A 483 13.95 -6.75 49.87
C LYS A 483 14.27 -7.89 48.88
N LEU A 484 13.64 -7.93 47.71
CA LEU A 484 13.88 -8.95 46.68
C LEU A 484 15.18 -8.65 45.90
N ILE A 485 15.45 -7.37 45.62
CA ILE A 485 16.71 -6.94 45.00
C ILE A 485 17.91 -7.26 45.90
N GLU A 486 17.76 -7.08 47.22
CA GLU A 486 18.80 -7.46 48.19
C GLU A 486 19.04 -8.97 48.26
N ARG A 487 18.00 -9.80 48.05
CA ARG A 487 18.16 -11.27 48.00
C ARG A 487 18.98 -11.70 46.78
N ILE A 488 18.71 -11.14 45.60
CA ILE A 488 19.49 -11.42 44.38
C ILE A 488 20.95 -11.00 44.53
N ARG A 489 21.22 -9.86 45.18
CA ARG A 489 22.60 -9.40 45.43
C ARG A 489 23.39 -10.27 46.40
N LYS A 490 22.72 -11.10 47.20
CA LYS A 490 23.34 -12.02 48.17
C LYS A 490 23.58 -13.43 47.60
N LEU A 491 23.18 -13.71 46.35
CA LEU A 491 23.38 -15.02 45.73
C LEU A 491 24.88 -15.27 45.46
N PRO A 492 25.47 -16.36 45.99
CA PRO A 492 26.92 -16.58 45.98
C PRO A 492 27.50 -16.87 44.59
N ASN A 493 26.70 -17.43 43.67
CA ASN A 493 27.15 -17.88 42.35
C ASN A 493 26.78 -16.97 41.17
N VAL A 494 26.17 -15.80 41.42
CA VAL A 494 25.78 -14.86 40.35
C VAL A 494 26.82 -13.75 40.22
N LYS A 495 27.51 -13.68 39.06
CA LYS A 495 28.47 -12.60 38.79
C LYS A 495 27.75 -11.25 38.73
N PRO A 496 28.36 -10.14 39.19
CA PRO A 496 27.74 -8.82 39.22
C PRO A 496 27.15 -8.36 37.88
N LYS A 497 27.78 -8.74 36.76
CA LYS A 497 27.32 -8.43 35.40
C LYS A 497 25.97 -9.06 35.01
N HIS A 498 25.51 -10.08 35.73
CA HIS A 498 24.25 -10.77 35.47
C HIS A 498 23.13 -10.34 36.43
N ILE A 499 23.47 -9.62 37.50
CA ILE A 499 22.50 -9.12 38.48
C ILE A 499 21.57 -8.09 37.83
N ASP A 500 22.12 -7.19 37.02
CA ASP A 500 21.31 -6.16 36.35
C ASP A 500 20.31 -6.76 35.36
N LYS A 501 20.71 -7.82 34.63
CA LYS A 501 19.82 -8.56 33.72
C LYS A 501 18.72 -9.34 34.45
N LEU A 502 19.01 -9.88 35.62
CA LEU A 502 18.01 -10.57 36.44
C LEU A 502 17.00 -9.58 37.03
N ILE A 503 17.46 -8.40 37.44
CA ILE A 503 16.58 -7.31 37.91
C ILE A 503 15.70 -6.81 36.76
N GLU A 504 16.22 -6.74 35.54
CA GLU A 504 15.45 -6.37 34.35
C GLU A 504 14.38 -7.41 34.00
N HIS A 505 14.69 -8.71 34.06
CA HIS A 505 13.70 -9.77 33.86
C HIS A 505 12.59 -9.77 34.93
N LEU A 506 12.90 -9.42 36.18
CA LEU A 506 11.89 -9.33 37.24
C LEU A 506 10.84 -8.24 37.00
N LYS A 507 11.17 -7.19 36.22
CA LYS A 507 10.21 -6.11 35.90
C LYS A 507 9.02 -6.58 35.07
N TYR A 508 9.15 -7.72 34.39
CA TYR A 508 8.14 -8.26 33.49
C TYR A 508 7.38 -9.45 34.10
N MET A 509 7.60 -9.76 35.38
CA MET A 509 6.97 -10.88 36.09
C MET A 509 5.99 -10.36 37.13
N ASP A 510 4.91 -11.09 37.38
CA ASP A 510 3.96 -10.75 38.45
C ASP A 510 4.59 -10.94 39.85
N ALA A 511 3.98 -10.36 40.89
CA ALA A 511 4.53 -10.42 42.25
C ALA A 511 4.72 -11.84 42.81
N GLN A 512 3.92 -12.82 42.38
CA GLN A 512 4.05 -14.22 42.82
C GLN A 512 5.14 -14.96 42.05
N GLU A 513 5.25 -14.69 40.75
CA GLU A 513 6.28 -15.19 39.85
C GLU A 513 7.66 -14.66 40.24
N GLN A 514 7.78 -13.38 40.60
CA GLN A 514 9.02 -12.79 41.12
C GLN A 514 9.53 -13.57 42.36
N ILE A 515 8.63 -13.94 43.27
CA ILE A 515 8.98 -14.70 44.48
C ILE A 515 9.42 -16.13 44.12
N LYS A 516 8.67 -16.82 43.25
CA LYS A 516 9.00 -18.19 42.80
C LYS A 516 10.32 -18.23 42.03
N PHE A 517 10.57 -17.23 41.18
CA PHE A 517 11.80 -17.11 40.41
C PHE A 517 13.01 -16.88 41.32
N ILE A 518 12.88 -16.03 42.34
CA ILE A 518 13.95 -15.83 43.32
C ILE A 518 14.17 -17.08 44.17
N GLN A 519 13.12 -17.79 44.59
CA GLN A 519 13.26 -19.07 45.28
C GLN A 519 13.99 -20.11 44.42
N PHE A 520 13.63 -20.20 43.14
CA PHE A 520 14.32 -21.06 42.18
C PHE A 520 15.81 -20.69 42.05
N LEU A 521 16.14 -19.39 42.00
CA LEU A 521 17.51 -18.93 41.97
C LEU A 521 18.26 -19.20 43.29
N GLU A 522 17.59 -19.13 44.44
CA GLU A 522 18.18 -19.47 45.75
C GLU A 522 18.42 -20.97 45.91
N GLU A 523 17.58 -21.82 45.30
CA GLU A 523 17.71 -23.28 45.33
C GLU A 523 18.77 -23.82 44.34
N ASN A 524 19.06 -23.08 43.27
CA ASN A 524 19.95 -23.50 42.18
C ASN A 524 21.22 -22.64 42.01
N ALA A 525 21.42 -21.63 42.84
CA ALA A 525 22.66 -20.87 42.96
C ALA A 525 23.48 -21.37 44.16
#